data_AF-A0A1H1AG19-F1
#
_entry.id   AF-A0A1H1AG19-F1
#
_cell.length_a   1.000
_cell.length_b   1.000
_cell.length_c   1.000
_cell.angle_alpha   90.00
_cell.angle_beta   90.00
_cell.angle_gamma   90.00
#
_symmetry.space_group_name_H-M   'P 1'
#
loop_
_entity.id
_entity.type
_entity.pdbx_description
1 polymer ?
#
loop_
_entity_poly.entity_id
_entity_poly.type
_entity_poly.pdbx_seq_one_letter_code
_entity_poly.pdbx_strand_id
1 'polypeptide(L)'
;MKKLTFIFFLSILCFVKSQTKVAGTYHVSSGNPDDGGYNWVLLDSHDFAMFTFGQIIAGKWSIDNKNVITFKPNIPQYPFDVYGRFDPKVKGTKIMFSNFNGNEDAFIGNSEQGIQPVLSPDANCLPYPLLKEFNDQFKDILLSVSSYNQEKATFYKADFQKYNDFIVTYYSSSVMVKPFTAELKDDKLYFERKERPSSERKDIKPEELKEFEMYLSQGTSSEPKESIVGNKSYNIISYGIGESQEKFDEETFLKFNYKYDPSTEIYTAKNKYNVPKDDAYHDLNTLYKYHRIELKTNQNSYQKSNKSIFNITCKN
;
A
#
# COMPACT_ATOMS: atom_id res chain seq x y z
N MET A 1 39.90 -8.29 -74.08
CA MET A 1 40.22 -7.96 -72.68
C MET A 1 39.14 -7.03 -72.12
N LYS A 2 38.65 -7.35 -70.92
CA LYS A 2 37.89 -6.54 -69.95
C LYS A 2 36.47 -6.03 -70.34
N LYS A 3 35.49 -6.82 -69.89
CA LYS A 3 34.14 -6.39 -69.50
C LYS A 3 34.26 -5.41 -68.31
N LEU A 4 33.56 -4.28 -68.36
CA LEU A 4 33.36 -3.41 -67.20
C LEU A 4 31.87 -3.44 -66.83
N THR A 5 31.52 -4.34 -65.92
CA THR A 5 30.20 -4.46 -65.32
C THR A 5 30.11 -3.41 -64.20
N PHE A 6 29.28 -2.38 -64.37
CA PHE A 6 29.04 -1.38 -63.32
C PHE A 6 27.99 -1.95 -62.35
N ILE A 7 28.44 -2.44 -61.20
CA ILE A 7 27.58 -2.89 -60.10
C ILE A 7 27.18 -1.66 -59.31
N PHE A 8 25.92 -1.24 -59.45
CA PHE A 8 25.30 -0.23 -58.59
C PHE A 8 25.03 -0.89 -57.23
N PHE A 9 25.94 -0.67 -56.28
CA PHE A 9 25.81 -1.16 -54.91
C PHE A 9 24.68 -0.38 -54.22
N LEU A 10 23.56 -1.06 -54.04
CA LEU A 10 22.38 -0.62 -53.31
C LEU A 10 22.71 -0.50 -51.81
N SER A 11 23.15 0.67 -51.37
CA SER A 11 23.29 0.99 -49.94
C SER A 11 21.92 1.33 -49.35
N ILE A 12 21.10 0.29 -49.14
CA ILE A 12 20.00 0.36 -48.16
C ILE A 12 20.67 0.45 -46.78
N LEU A 13 20.91 1.68 -46.34
CA LEU A 13 21.08 2.00 -44.93
C LEU A 13 19.76 1.67 -44.24
N CYS A 14 19.61 0.42 -43.80
CA CYS A 14 18.66 0.08 -42.76
C CYS A 14 19.08 0.84 -41.51
N PHE A 15 18.57 2.06 -41.34
CA PHE A 15 18.45 2.67 -40.02
C PHE A 15 17.44 1.81 -39.24
N VAL A 16 17.95 0.73 -38.65
CA VAL A 16 17.31 0.15 -37.48
C VAL A 16 17.43 1.24 -36.43
N LYS A 17 16.40 2.09 -36.30
CA LYS A 17 16.21 2.84 -35.07
C LYS A 17 16.09 1.77 -33.99
N SER A 18 17.19 1.52 -33.29
CA SER A 18 17.19 0.71 -32.09
C SER A 18 16.03 1.22 -31.25
N GLN A 19 15.01 0.39 -31.07
CA GLN A 19 13.87 0.74 -30.24
C GLN A 19 14.45 1.06 -28.87
N THR A 20 14.35 2.32 -28.44
CA THR A 20 14.88 2.77 -27.16
C THR A 20 14.28 1.87 -26.09
N LYS A 21 15.11 1.03 -25.47
CA LYS A 21 14.64 0.07 -24.48
C LYS A 21 14.26 0.88 -23.24
N VAL A 22 12.98 0.89 -22.88
CA VAL A 22 12.48 1.67 -21.73
C VAL A 22 12.68 0.90 -20.42
N ALA A 23 12.53 -0.42 -20.45
CA ALA A 23 12.71 -1.25 -19.27
C ALA A 23 14.16 -1.22 -18.77
N GLY A 24 14.33 -1.04 -17.47
CA GLY A 24 15.62 -0.81 -16.85
C GLY A 24 15.48 -0.17 -15.47
N THR A 25 16.63 0.09 -14.86
CA THR A 25 16.73 0.90 -13.65
C THR A 25 17.17 2.31 -13.98
N TYR A 26 16.61 3.27 -13.24
CA TYR A 26 16.96 4.69 -13.31
C TYR A 26 17.16 5.23 -11.90
N HIS A 27 18.08 6.16 -11.74
CA HIS A 27 18.30 6.83 -10.46
C HIS A 27 18.01 8.32 -10.59
N VAL A 28 17.18 8.87 -9.72
CA VAL A 28 16.85 10.30 -9.69
C VAL A 28 17.37 10.88 -8.38
N SER A 29 18.35 11.79 -8.46
CA SER A 29 18.84 12.47 -7.25
C SER A 29 17.71 13.26 -6.57
N SER A 30 17.63 13.16 -5.24
CA SER A 30 16.74 13.98 -4.41
C SER A 30 17.26 15.41 -4.23
N GLY A 31 18.53 15.68 -4.56
CA GLY A 31 19.20 16.94 -4.26
C GLY A 31 19.64 17.09 -2.79
N ASN A 32 19.18 16.21 -1.90
CA ASN A 32 19.63 16.10 -0.52
C ASN A 32 20.58 14.89 -0.39
N PRO A 33 21.85 15.07 0.01
CA PRO A 33 22.81 13.97 0.14
C PRO A 33 22.38 12.88 1.13
N ASP A 34 21.54 13.21 2.12
CA ASP A 34 21.12 12.28 3.16
C ASP A 34 19.97 11.34 2.73
N ASP A 35 19.23 11.70 1.68
CA ASP A 35 18.02 10.98 1.25
C ASP A 35 18.29 9.88 0.20
N GLY A 36 19.55 9.74 -0.24
CA GLY A 36 19.98 8.66 -1.15
C GLY A 36 19.36 8.67 -2.56
N GLY A 37 18.45 9.60 -2.88
CA GLY A 37 17.74 9.68 -4.15
C GLY A 37 16.57 8.68 -4.31
N TYR A 38 15.97 8.67 -5.49
CA TYR A 38 14.87 7.77 -5.85
C TYR A 38 15.35 6.72 -6.85
N ASN A 39 15.18 5.45 -6.52
CA ASN A 39 15.48 4.36 -7.44
C ASN A 39 14.21 3.93 -8.16
N TRP A 40 14.26 3.92 -9.48
CA TRP A 40 13.15 3.55 -10.33
C TRP A 40 13.48 2.25 -11.05
N VAL A 41 12.50 1.36 -11.13
CA VAL A 41 12.58 0.10 -11.84
C VAL A 41 11.38 0.04 -12.77
N LEU A 42 11.63 -0.06 -14.07
CA LEU A 42 10.60 -0.26 -15.09
C LEU A 42 10.80 -1.65 -15.69
N LEU A 43 9.79 -2.52 -15.56
CA LEU A 43 9.82 -3.88 -16.09
C LEU A 43 9.22 -3.95 -17.50
N ASP A 44 9.65 -4.94 -18.28
CA ASP A 44 9.07 -5.23 -19.61
C ASP A 44 7.58 -5.61 -19.52
N SER A 45 7.10 -6.06 -18.36
CA SER A 45 5.69 -6.33 -18.06
C SER A 45 4.83 -5.06 -17.93
N HIS A 46 5.41 -3.88 -18.14
CA HIS A 46 4.78 -2.57 -17.93
C HIS A 46 4.47 -2.26 -16.46
N ASP A 47 5.11 -2.97 -15.52
CA ASP A 47 5.12 -2.62 -14.10
C ASP A 47 6.26 -1.65 -13.79
N PHE A 48 6.04 -0.73 -12.85
CA PHE A 48 7.11 0.08 -12.29
C PHE A 48 7.09 0.08 -10.76
N ALA A 49 8.26 0.31 -10.17
CA ALA A 49 8.43 0.63 -8.77
C ALA A 49 9.33 1.85 -8.61
N MET A 50 8.98 2.73 -7.70
CA MET A 50 9.81 3.81 -7.19
C MET A 50 10.09 3.54 -5.71
N PHE A 51 11.36 3.35 -5.38
CA PHE A 51 11.85 3.20 -4.02
C PHE A 51 12.28 4.56 -3.49
N THR A 52 11.69 4.98 -2.38
CA THR A 52 12.04 6.18 -1.63
C THR A 52 12.44 5.79 -0.20
N PHE A 53 12.94 6.73 0.60
CA PHE A 53 13.24 6.46 2.00
C PHE A 53 11.98 6.04 2.77
N GLY A 54 11.85 4.75 3.05
CA GLY A 54 10.76 4.17 3.83
C GLY A 54 9.46 3.89 3.05
N GLN A 55 9.40 4.08 1.73
CA GLN A 55 8.19 3.83 0.94
C GLN A 55 8.51 3.25 -0.45
N ILE A 56 7.59 2.42 -0.95
CA ILE A 56 7.60 1.89 -2.32
C ILE A 56 6.31 2.34 -2.99
N ILE A 57 6.43 3.06 -4.11
CA ILE A 57 5.29 3.42 -4.96
C ILE A 57 5.38 2.56 -6.21
N ALA A 58 4.44 1.64 -6.36
CA ALA A 58 4.38 0.75 -7.51
C ALA A 58 3.18 1.07 -8.40
N GLY A 59 3.18 0.56 -9.63
CA GLY A 59 2.05 0.69 -10.54
C GLY A 59 2.36 0.27 -11.96
N LYS A 60 1.61 0.80 -12.93
CA LYS A 60 1.80 0.54 -14.36
C LYS A 60 2.44 1.72 -15.08
N TRP A 61 3.27 1.45 -16.06
CA TRP A 61 3.79 2.46 -16.98
C TRP A 61 3.40 2.15 -18.42
N SER A 62 3.35 3.17 -19.25
CA SER A 62 3.12 3.05 -20.70
C SER A 62 3.87 4.17 -21.41
N ILE A 63 4.26 3.97 -22.67
CA ILE A 63 4.96 4.97 -23.47
C ILE A 63 4.17 5.28 -24.74
N ASP A 64 4.08 6.56 -25.09
CA ASP A 64 3.42 6.99 -26.33
C ASP A 64 4.41 7.12 -27.51
N ASN A 65 3.90 7.50 -28.69
CA ASN A 65 4.70 7.68 -29.90
C ASN A 65 5.61 8.92 -29.89
N LYS A 66 5.56 9.73 -28.84
CA LYS A 66 6.40 10.91 -28.60
C LYS A 66 7.40 10.69 -27.47
N ASN A 67 7.62 9.43 -27.07
CA ASN A 67 8.49 9.04 -25.95
C ASN A 67 8.04 9.60 -24.59
N VAL A 68 6.77 9.94 -24.43
CA VAL A 68 6.21 10.32 -23.13
C VAL A 68 5.77 9.06 -22.41
N ILE A 69 6.41 8.80 -21.27
CA ILE A 69 6.05 7.72 -20.37
C ILE A 69 5.01 8.23 -19.39
N THR A 70 3.87 7.56 -19.31
CA THR A 70 2.83 7.78 -18.32
C THR A 70 2.93 6.72 -17.24
N PHE A 71 3.08 7.14 -15.99
CA PHE A 71 3.07 6.30 -14.80
C PHE A 71 1.71 6.41 -14.10
N LYS A 72 1.11 5.27 -13.82
CA LYS A 72 -0.15 5.13 -13.09
C LYS A 72 0.11 4.30 -11.83
N PRO A 73 0.37 4.96 -10.69
CA PRO A 73 0.53 4.29 -9.40
C PRO A 73 -0.70 3.45 -9.05
N ASN A 74 -0.44 2.34 -8.37
CA ASN A 74 -1.40 1.47 -7.74
C ASN A 74 -1.79 2.12 -6.40
N ILE A 75 -2.92 2.83 -6.40
CA ILE A 75 -3.44 3.53 -5.22
C ILE A 75 -4.78 2.92 -4.78
N PRO A 76 -5.06 2.84 -3.47
CA PRO A 76 -6.38 2.53 -2.96
C PRO A 76 -7.44 3.49 -3.53
N GLN A 77 -8.67 3.00 -3.71
CA GLN A 77 -9.79 3.83 -4.16
C GLN A 77 -10.12 4.95 -3.16
N TYR A 78 -9.92 4.67 -1.87
CA TYR A 78 -10.23 5.56 -0.75
C TYR A 78 -9.02 5.62 0.20
N PRO A 79 -8.87 6.69 0.99
CA PRO A 79 -7.79 6.81 1.97
C PRO A 79 -7.94 5.84 3.16
N PHE A 80 -8.96 4.98 3.14
CA PHE A 80 -9.20 3.97 4.15
C PHE A 80 -9.60 2.64 3.50
N ASP A 81 -9.23 1.55 4.17
CA ASP A 81 -9.93 0.28 4.07
C ASP A 81 -10.42 -0.15 5.45
N VAL A 82 -11.55 -0.85 5.49
CA VAL A 82 -12.13 -1.37 6.73
C VAL A 82 -12.35 -2.85 6.58
N TYR A 83 -11.87 -3.61 7.56
CA TYR A 83 -12.08 -5.05 7.65
C TYR A 83 -12.76 -5.38 8.97
N GLY A 84 -13.74 -6.27 8.95
CA GLY A 84 -14.53 -6.63 10.13
C GLY A 84 -14.65 -8.13 10.33
N ARG A 85 -14.75 -8.52 11.60
CA ARG A 85 -15.16 -9.86 12.04
C ARG A 85 -16.14 -9.75 13.20
N PHE A 86 -16.79 -10.87 13.48
CA PHE A 86 -17.53 -11.05 14.73
C PHE A 86 -16.63 -11.73 15.76
N ASP A 87 -16.54 -11.16 16.95
CA ASP A 87 -15.94 -11.77 18.13
C ASP A 87 -16.96 -11.75 19.29
N PRO A 88 -17.44 -12.92 19.75
CA PRO A 88 -18.40 -12.99 20.86
C PRO A 88 -17.86 -12.48 22.19
N LYS A 89 -16.54 -12.28 22.32
CA LYS A 89 -15.90 -11.72 23.53
C LYS A 89 -15.94 -10.19 23.57
N VAL A 90 -16.17 -9.54 22.42
CA VAL A 90 -16.26 -8.08 22.31
C VAL A 90 -17.71 -7.65 22.58
N LYS A 91 -17.91 -6.85 23.63
CA LYS A 91 -19.26 -6.43 24.07
C LYS A 91 -19.83 -5.21 23.32
N GLY A 92 -18.96 -4.35 22.79
CA GLY A 92 -19.34 -3.17 22.02
C GLY A 92 -18.66 -3.18 20.67
N THR A 93 -17.90 -2.12 20.36
CA THR A 93 -17.12 -2.02 19.11
C THR A 93 -15.64 -1.97 19.43
N LYS A 94 -14.83 -2.83 18.81
CA LYS A 94 -13.38 -2.84 18.93
C LYS A 94 -12.75 -2.47 17.59
N ILE A 95 -11.84 -1.49 17.59
CA ILE A 95 -11.21 -0.99 16.36
C ILE A 95 -9.69 -0.92 16.57
N MET A 96 -8.97 -1.64 15.71
CA MET A 96 -7.53 -1.46 15.50
C MET A 96 -7.29 -0.43 14.39
N PHE A 97 -6.42 0.53 14.67
CA PHE A 97 -6.06 1.64 13.78
C PHE A 97 -4.68 1.36 13.17
N SER A 98 -4.66 0.89 11.92
CA SER A 98 -3.44 0.55 11.19
C SER A 98 -2.95 1.73 10.35
N ASN A 99 -1.64 1.96 10.35
CA ASN A 99 -0.93 2.98 9.55
C ASN A 99 -1.27 4.45 9.85
N PHE A 100 -1.88 4.76 11.00
CA PHE A 100 -2.01 6.14 11.47
C PHE A 100 -0.66 6.63 12.01
N ASN A 101 -0.22 7.83 11.59
CA ASN A 101 1.17 8.28 11.79
C ASN A 101 1.31 9.67 12.44
N GLY A 102 0.22 10.28 12.90
CA GLY A 102 0.23 11.59 13.59
C GLY A 102 0.49 12.81 12.70
N ASN A 103 1.00 12.62 11.47
CA ASN A 103 1.35 13.72 10.56
C ASN A 103 0.16 14.25 9.76
N GLU A 104 -0.92 13.47 9.70
CA GLU A 104 -2.13 13.80 8.94
C GLU A 104 -3.37 13.64 9.81
N ASP A 105 -4.31 14.58 9.67
CA ASP A 105 -5.57 14.53 10.38
C ASP A 105 -6.48 13.45 9.79
N ALA A 106 -6.87 12.50 10.63
CA ALA A 106 -7.87 11.50 10.30
C ALA A 106 -8.93 11.44 11.40
N PHE A 107 -10.18 11.28 10.99
CA PHE A 107 -11.35 11.30 11.85
C PHE A 107 -12.11 9.99 11.74
N ILE A 108 -12.66 9.55 12.86
CA ILE A 108 -13.53 8.38 12.92
C ILE A 108 -14.72 8.63 13.85
N GLY A 109 -15.81 7.92 13.61
CA GLY A 109 -16.93 7.86 14.52
C GLY A 109 -18.06 7.02 13.94
N ASN A 110 -19.30 7.37 14.26
CA ASN A 110 -20.50 6.73 13.73
C ASN A 110 -21.62 7.75 13.52
N SER A 111 -22.64 7.36 12.77
CA SER A 111 -23.74 8.24 12.38
C SER A 111 -24.59 8.76 13.54
N GLU A 112 -24.61 8.06 14.67
CA GLU A 112 -25.39 8.44 15.86
C GLU A 112 -24.63 9.42 16.78
N GLN A 113 -23.31 9.25 16.91
CA GLN A 113 -22.47 9.99 17.87
C GLN A 113 -21.60 11.07 17.21
N GLY A 114 -21.54 11.09 15.88
CA GLY A 114 -20.67 12.00 15.13
C GLY A 114 -19.25 11.46 14.99
N ILE A 115 -18.32 12.34 14.61
CA ILE A 115 -16.91 12.05 14.34
C ILE A 115 -15.97 12.80 15.27
N GLN A 116 -14.78 12.24 15.49
CA GLN A 116 -13.72 12.84 16.28
C GLN A 116 -12.33 12.46 15.73
N PRO A 117 -11.28 13.24 16.01
CA PRO A 117 -9.93 12.91 15.57
C PRO A 117 -9.48 11.54 16.12
N VAL A 118 -8.70 10.79 15.35
CA VAL A 118 -8.09 9.56 15.83
C VAL A 118 -6.95 9.89 16.81
N LEU A 119 -6.04 10.75 16.40
CA LEU A 119 -4.86 11.16 17.19
C LEU A 119 -4.97 12.61 17.66
N SER A 120 -4.26 12.96 18.73
CA SER A 120 -4.02 14.36 19.10
C SER A 120 -2.95 14.98 18.19
N PRO A 121 -2.96 16.32 17.98
CA PRO A 121 -1.99 16.98 17.10
C PRO A 121 -0.52 16.82 17.51
N ASP A 122 -0.26 16.50 18.77
CA ASP A 122 1.06 16.31 19.37
C ASP A 122 1.47 14.83 19.51
N ALA A 123 0.67 13.90 18.98
CA ALA A 123 0.92 12.47 19.15
C ALA A 123 2.21 12.01 18.46
N ASN A 124 3.16 11.46 19.22
CA ASN A 124 4.50 11.12 18.72
C ASN A 124 5.02 9.73 19.11
N CYS A 125 4.29 8.98 19.94
CA CYS A 125 4.73 7.69 20.48
C CYS A 125 3.63 6.63 20.38
N LEU A 126 3.21 6.34 19.16
CA LEU A 126 2.09 5.43 18.90
C LEU A 126 2.46 3.98 19.28
N PRO A 127 1.74 3.34 20.23
CA PRO A 127 1.96 1.94 20.55
C PRO A 127 1.41 1.07 19.42
N TYR A 128 1.91 -0.17 19.36
CA TYR A 128 1.35 -1.18 18.49
C TYR A 128 0.82 -2.37 19.30
N PRO A 129 -0.41 -2.86 19.04
CA PRO A 129 -1.42 -2.28 18.13
C PRO A 129 -2.05 -1.00 18.72
N LEU A 130 -2.43 -0.05 17.86
CA LEU A 130 -3.21 1.12 18.25
C LEU A 130 -4.69 0.73 18.31
N LEU A 131 -5.23 0.49 19.51
CA LEU A 131 -6.51 -0.18 19.71
C LEU A 131 -7.46 0.64 20.58
N LYS A 132 -8.74 0.73 20.17
CA LYS A 132 -9.83 1.28 20.98
C LYS A 132 -10.99 0.32 21.09
N GLU A 133 -11.46 0.12 22.32
CA GLU A 133 -12.76 -0.49 22.60
C GLU A 133 -13.76 0.60 23.01
N PHE A 134 -14.92 0.58 22.36
CA PHE A 134 -16.08 1.39 22.63
C PHE A 134 -17.14 0.51 23.30
N ASN A 135 -17.82 1.05 24.31
CA ASN A 135 -18.88 0.32 25.00
C ASN A 135 -20.12 0.13 24.11
N ASP A 136 -20.36 1.07 23.19
CA ASP A 136 -21.51 1.05 22.31
C ASP A 136 -21.24 0.18 21.08
N GLN A 137 -22.29 -0.51 20.63
CA GLN A 137 -22.26 -1.27 19.39
C GLN A 137 -22.64 -0.37 18.22
N PHE A 138 -21.69 -0.15 17.31
CA PHE A 138 -21.91 0.69 16.15
C PHE A 138 -22.68 -0.07 15.07
N LYS A 139 -23.51 0.64 14.30
CA LYS A 139 -24.14 0.15 13.06
C LYS A 139 -23.32 0.50 11.82
N ASP A 140 -22.47 1.52 11.96
CA ASP A 140 -21.58 2.00 10.94
C ASP A 140 -20.32 2.63 11.53
N ILE A 141 -19.30 2.74 10.69
CA ILE A 141 -18.09 3.53 10.95
C ILE A 141 -18.06 4.63 9.91
N LEU A 142 -17.93 5.88 10.37
CA LEU A 142 -17.68 7.05 9.55
C LEU A 142 -16.20 7.38 9.60
N LEU A 143 -15.60 7.62 8.44
CA LEU A 143 -14.18 7.97 8.29
C LEU A 143 -14.04 9.24 7.46
N SER A 144 -13.06 10.08 7.77
CA SER A 144 -12.75 11.28 6.99
C SER A 144 -11.28 11.68 7.09
N VAL A 145 -10.78 12.21 5.98
CA VAL A 145 -9.50 12.94 5.85
C VAL A 145 -9.77 14.40 5.48
N SER A 146 -10.58 15.09 6.28
CA SER A 146 -10.85 16.51 6.03
C SER A 146 -10.22 17.33 7.14
N SER A 147 -9.49 18.39 6.79
CA SER A 147 -9.16 19.42 7.77
C SER A 147 -10.45 19.90 8.44
N TYR A 148 -10.41 20.04 9.75
CA TYR A 148 -11.56 20.28 10.64
C TYR A 148 -12.53 21.38 10.16
N ASN A 149 -12.04 22.32 9.33
CA ASN A 149 -12.67 23.57 8.91
C ASN A 149 -13.36 23.57 7.54
N GLN A 150 -13.47 22.45 6.81
CA GLN A 150 -14.21 22.43 5.53
C GLN A 150 -15.72 22.24 5.74
N GLU A 151 -16.54 23.06 5.04
CA GLU A 151 -18.01 23.03 5.08
C GLU A 151 -18.61 21.74 4.48
N LYS A 152 -17.86 21.02 3.63
CA LYS A 152 -18.27 19.74 3.04
C LYS A 152 -17.12 18.74 3.13
N ALA A 153 -17.07 18.01 4.23
CA ALA A 153 -16.17 16.87 4.36
C ALA A 153 -16.71 15.67 3.56
N THR A 154 -15.83 14.91 2.91
CA THR A 154 -16.21 13.62 2.32
C THR A 154 -16.07 12.56 3.39
N PHE A 155 -17.18 11.92 3.72
CA PHE A 155 -17.22 10.81 4.67
C PHE A 155 -17.27 9.49 3.92
N TYR A 156 -16.52 8.52 4.42
CA TYR A 156 -16.58 7.13 3.99
C TYR A 156 -17.34 6.35 5.07
N LYS A 157 -18.45 5.75 4.68
CA LYS A 157 -19.32 4.99 5.57
C LYS A 157 -19.11 3.50 5.32
N ALA A 158 -18.73 2.77 6.36
CA ALA A 158 -18.75 1.32 6.41
C ALA A 158 -20.03 0.87 7.12
N ASP A 159 -21.01 0.31 6.41
CA ASP A 159 -22.20 -0.27 7.03
C ASP A 159 -21.93 -1.73 7.41
N PHE A 160 -22.16 -2.11 8.67
CA PHE A 160 -21.94 -3.48 9.13
C PHE A 160 -22.94 -3.85 10.22
N GLN A 161 -23.67 -4.94 10.02
CA GLN A 161 -24.66 -5.40 11.01
C GLN A 161 -24.17 -6.58 11.84
N LYS A 162 -23.14 -7.30 11.37
CA LYS A 162 -22.69 -8.56 11.98
C LYS A 162 -21.30 -8.49 12.63
N TYR A 163 -20.57 -7.40 12.45
CA TYR A 163 -19.20 -7.27 12.93
C TYR A 163 -19.13 -6.38 14.16
N ASN A 164 -18.16 -6.65 15.03
CA ASN A 164 -17.90 -5.88 16.24
C ASN A 164 -16.40 -5.72 16.55
N ASP A 165 -15.52 -6.40 15.80
CA ASP A 165 -14.07 -6.23 15.86
C ASP A 165 -13.54 -5.85 14.46
N PHE A 166 -12.85 -4.72 14.37
CA PHE A 166 -12.50 -4.05 13.12
C PHE A 166 -11.01 -3.73 13.03
N ILE A 167 -10.51 -3.73 11.81
CA ILE A 167 -9.23 -3.14 11.42
C ILE A 167 -9.54 -2.02 10.44
N VAL A 168 -9.18 -0.79 10.80
CA VAL A 168 -9.23 0.37 9.91
C VAL A 168 -7.80 0.67 9.47
N THR A 169 -7.53 0.50 8.19
CA THR A 169 -6.23 0.84 7.59
C THR A 169 -6.29 2.22 7.00
N TYR A 170 -5.37 3.10 7.38
CA TYR A 170 -5.22 4.43 6.82
C TYR A 170 -4.13 4.47 5.73
N TYR A 171 -4.43 5.12 4.61
CA TYR A 171 -3.48 5.37 3.53
C TYR A 171 -3.18 6.87 3.47
N SER A 172 -1.97 7.24 3.91
CA SER A 172 -1.56 8.65 3.94
C SER A 172 -1.55 9.31 2.58
N SER A 173 -1.63 10.63 2.54
CA SER A 173 -1.59 11.38 1.28
C SER A 173 -0.31 11.12 0.47
N SER A 174 0.81 10.78 1.14
CA SER A 174 2.08 10.43 0.51
C SER A 174 2.02 9.17 -0.36
N VAL A 175 1.13 8.22 -0.05
CA VAL A 175 0.94 7.00 -0.86
C VAL A 175 -0.16 7.16 -1.91
N MET A 176 -1.00 8.19 -1.81
CA MET A 176 -2.08 8.51 -2.75
C MET A 176 -1.58 9.33 -3.95
N VAL A 177 -0.52 8.86 -4.60
CA VAL A 177 0.15 9.56 -5.69
C VAL A 177 -0.68 9.53 -6.98
N LYS A 178 -0.96 10.71 -7.54
CA LYS A 178 -1.67 10.84 -8.83
C LYS A 178 -0.79 10.35 -9.99
N PRO A 179 -1.40 9.90 -11.11
CA PRO A 179 -0.63 9.65 -12.33
C PRO A 179 0.24 10.84 -12.72
N PHE A 180 1.42 10.55 -13.24
CA PHE A 180 2.41 11.55 -13.66
C PHE A 180 3.18 11.05 -14.89
N THR A 181 3.93 11.95 -15.51
CA THR A 181 4.62 11.68 -16.78
C THR A 181 6.13 11.97 -16.68
N ALA A 182 6.89 11.34 -17.57
CA ALA A 182 8.26 11.69 -17.88
C ALA A 182 8.51 11.59 -19.39
N GLU A 183 9.36 12.45 -19.93
CA GLU A 183 9.86 12.29 -21.30
C GLU A 183 11.12 11.40 -21.28
N LEU A 184 11.19 10.42 -22.18
CA LEU A 184 12.37 9.59 -22.39
C LEU A 184 13.23 10.19 -23.51
N LYS A 185 14.43 10.64 -23.15
CA LYS A 185 15.43 11.19 -24.08
C LYS A 185 16.82 10.70 -23.70
N ASP A 186 17.59 10.23 -24.68
CA ASP A 186 18.97 9.75 -24.49
C ASP A 186 19.10 8.76 -23.31
N ASP A 187 18.18 7.78 -23.24
CA ASP A 187 18.07 6.79 -22.15
C ASP A 187 17.91 7.38 -20.74
N LYS A 188 17.38 8.59 -20.62
CA LYS A 188 17.10 9.28 -19.36
C LYS A 188 15.64 9.72 -19.27
N LEU A 189 15.12 9.75 -18.04
CA LEU A 189 13.79 10.22 -17.71
C LEU A 189 13.83 11.69 -17.29
N TYR A 190 12.98 12.50 -17.93
CA TYR A 190 12.79 13.92 -17.64
C TYR A 190 11.38 14.14 -17.10
N PHE A 191 11.26 14.37 -15.80
CA PHE A 191 9.97 14.62 -15.14
C PHE A 191 9.60 16.11 -15.21
N GLU A 192 8.32 16.43 -15.41
CA GLU A 192 7.77 17.79 -15.65
C GLU A 192 8.09 18.88 -14.58
N ARG A 193 8.83 18.55 -13.52
CA ARG A 193 9.17 19.47 -12.41
C ARG A 193 10.61 19.38 -11.91
N LYS A 194 11.48 18.62 -12.57
CA LYS A 194 12.88 18.48 -12.16
C LYS A 194 13.80 19.04 -13.24
N GLU A 195 14.65 20.00 -12.85
CA GLU A 195 15.70 20.54 -13.71
C GLU A 195 16.76 19.50 -14.08
N ARG A 196 16.84 18.40 -13.31
CA ARG A 196 17.81 17.32 -13.51
C ARG A 196 17.13 16.04 -13.97
N PRO A 197 17.60 15.41 -15.06
CA PRO A 197 17.11 14.11 -15.49
C PRO A 197 17.51 13.02 -14.51
N SER A 198 16.94 11.83 -14.70
CA SER A 198 17.50 10.61 -14.10
C SER A 198 18.92 10.32 -14.61
N SER A 199 19.57 9.35 -13.98
CA SER A 199 20.69 8.63 -14.59
C SER A 199 20.30 8.00 -15.92
N GLU A 200 21.31 7.58 -16.67
CA GLU A 200 21.13 6.68 -17.80
C GLU A 200 20.49 5.38 -17.33
N ARG A 201 19.66 4.81 -18.19
CA ARG A 201 19.06 3.49 -18.03
C ARG A 201 20.14 2.44 -17.86
N LYS A 202 19.97 1.57 -16.88
CA LYS A 202 20.76 0.33 -16.75
C LYS A 202 19.86 -0.87 -16.93
N ASP A 203 20.40 -1.94 -17.52
CA ASP A 203 19.68 -3.22 -17.57
C ASP A 203 19.53 -3.79 -16.15
N ILE A 204 18.34 -4.36 -15.87
CA ILE A 204 18.05 -5.04 -14.61
C ILE A 204 18.74 -6.40 -14.66
N LYS A 205 19.55 -6.73 -13.65
CA LYS A 205 20.17 -8.06 -13.57
C LYS A 205 19.13 -9.10 -13.12
N PRO A 206 19.24 -10.38 -13.54
CA PRO A 206 18.28 -11.42 -13.16
C PRO A 206 18.05 -11.55 -11.65
N GLU A 207 19.11 -11.40 -10.84
CA GLU A 207 19.05 -11.43 -9.39
C GLU A 207 18.25 -10.25 -8.79
N GLU A 208 18.44 -9.05 -9.35
CA GLU A 208 17.73 -7.83 -8.94
C GLU A 208 16.25 -7.89 -9.36
N LEU A 209 15.98 -8.47 -10.54
CA LEU A 209 14.61 -8.64 -11.04
C LEU A 209 13.75 -9.44 -10.06
N LYS A 210 14.27 -10.54 -9.51
CA LYS A 210 13.54 -11.38 -8.55
C LYS A 210 13.20 -10.61 -7.28
N GLU A 211 14.14 -9.82 -6.78
CA GLU A 211 13.96 -8.97 -5.61
C GLU A 211 12.94 -7.86 -5.88
N PHE A 212 13.02 -7.20 -7.04
CA PHE A 212 12.05 -6.18 -7.44
C PHE A 212 10.66 -6.75 -7.68
N GLU A 213 10.52 -7.93 -8.27
CA GLU A 213 9.22 -8.60 -8.43
C GLU A 213 8.59 -8.94 -7.07
N MET A 214 9.41 -9.33 -6.09
CA MET A 214 8.96 -9.53 -4.72
C MET A 214 8.45 -8.22 -4.12
N TYR A 215 9.23 -7.13 -4.16
CA TYR A 215 8.80 -5.82 -3.65
C TYR A 215 7.59 -5.25 -4.40
N LEU A 216 7.53 -5.45 -5.71
CA LEU A 216 6.38 -5.07 -6.52
C LEU A 216 5.16 -5.84 -6.07
N SER A 217 5.21 -7.17 -5.93
CA SER A 217 4.06 -7.94 -5.45
C SER A 217 3.54 -7.46 -4.08
N GLN A 218 4.41 -6.88 -3.26
CA GLN A 218 4.07 -6.30 -1.96
C GLN A 218 3.46 -4.89 -2.09
N GLY A 219 4.09 -4.00 -2.88
CA GLY A 219 3.66 -2.61 -3.08
C GLY A 219 2.53 -2.43 -4.10
N THR A 220 2.33 -3.38 -5.02
CA THR A 220 1.23 -3.40 -6.00
C THR A 220 -0.05 -3.99 -5.42
N SER A 221 -0.03 -4.50 -4.19
CA SER A 221 -1.22 -5.03 -3.48
C SER A 221 -2.24 -3.95 -3.08
N SER A 222 -2.20 -2.77 -3.73
CA SER A 222 -3.16 -1.69 -3.56
C SER A 222 -4.59 -2.09 -3.96
N GLU A 223 -4.76 -3.21 -4.68
CA GLU A 223 -6.08 -3.81 -4.82
C GLU A 223 -6.49 -4.36 -3.45
N PRO A 224 -7.53 -3.79 -2.84
CA PRO A 224 -7.93 -4.20 -1.52
C PRO A 224 -8.33 -5.66 -1.53
N LYS A 225 -7.77 -6.47 -0.63
CA LYS A 225 -8.14 -7.88 -0.53
C LYS A 225 -9.59 -7.99 -0.05
N GLU A 226 -10.33 -8.97 -0.54
CA GLU A 226 -11.67 -9.28 -0.02
C GLU A 226 -11.64 -9.69 1.47
N SER A 227 -10.50 -10.22 1.93
CA SER A 227 -10.26 -10.52 3.33
C SER A 227 -8.77 -10.44 3.68
N ILE A 228 -8.50 -10.20 4.96
CA ILE A 228 -7.16 -10.30 5.55
C ILE A 228 -7.18 -11.30 6.70
N VAL A 229 -6.02 -11.88 6.98
CA VAL A 229 -5.83 -12.82 8.09
C VAL A 229 -4.76 -12.28 9.01
N GLY A 230 -5.07 -12.18 10.31
CA GLY A 230 -4.13 -11.68 11.31
C GLY A 230 -4.22 -12.43 12.63
N ASN A 231 -3.21 -12.28 13.47
CA ASN A 231 -3.22 -12.91 14.79
C ASN A 231 -3.93 -12.04 15.86
N LYS A 232 -3.88 -12.49 17.12
CA LYS A 232 -4.51 -11.80 18.27
C LYS A 232 -3.97 -10.38 18.52
N SER A 233 -2.76 -10.07 18.05
CA SER A 233 -2.13 -8.75 18.13
C SER A 233 -2.35 -7.94 16.86
N TYR A 234 -3.27 -8.37 15.99
CA TYR A 234 -3.56 -7.76 14.71
C TYR A 234 -2.37 -7.71 13.74
N ASN A 235 -1.36 -8.57 13.95
CA ASN A 235 -0.29 -8.76 12.98
C ASN A 235 -0.88 -9.47 11.76
N ILE A 236 -1.03 -8.74 10.66
CA ILE A 236 -1.59 -9.24 9.40
C ILE A 236 -0.53 -10.11 8.73
N ILE A 237 -0.89 -11.35 8.40
CA ILE A 237 0.00 -12.21 7.64
C ILE A 237 -0.07 -11.79 6.18
N SER A 238 0.87 -10.94 5.80
CA SER A 238 1.16 -10.59 4.41
C SER A 238 2.39 -11.31 3.88
N TYR A 239 3.11 -12.06 4.73
CA TYR A 239 4.38 -12.71 4.42
C TYR A 239 4.44 -14.14 4.93
N GLY A 240 5.15 -15.00 4.20
CA GLY A 240 5.48 -16.34 4.65
C GLY A 240 6.33 -16.28 5.92
N ILE A 241 6.09 -17.22 6.83
CA ILE A 241 6.98 -17.42 7.97
C ILE A 241 8.32 -17.96 7.41
N GLY A 242 9.30 -17.09 7.19
CA GLY A 242 10.68 -17.47 6.83
C GLY A 242 11.30 -16.67 5.68
N GLU A 243 12.63 -16.68 5.64
CA GLU A 243 13.52 -16.06 4.64
C GLU A 243 13.43 -16.70 3.22
N SER A 244 12.33 -17.35 2.86
CA SER A 244 12.21 -17.96 1.53
C SER A 244 11.80 -16.92 0.49
N GLN A 245 12.68 -16.70 -0.48
CA GLN A 245 12.52 -15.81 -1.64
C GLN A 245 11.44 -16.25 -2.65
N GLU A 246 10.41 -16.99 -2.23
CA GLU A 246 9.31 -17.42 -3.08
C GLU A 246 8.10 -16.50 -2.91
N LYS A 247 7.31 -16.33 -3.98
CA LYS A 247 6.05 -15.59 -3.94
C LYS A 247 5.17 -16.20 -2.85
N PHE A 248 4.89 -15.42 -1.80
CA PHE A 248 4.02 -15.86 -0.73
C PHE A 248 2.59 -16.02 -1.25
N ASP A 249 2.12 -17.27 -1.29
CA ASP A 249 0.73 -17.60 -1.51
C ASP A 249 0.06 -17.84 -0.16
N GLU A 250 -0.71 -16.84 0.28
CA GLU A 250 -1.45 -16.86 1.54
C GLU A 250 -2.42 -18.05 1.63
N GLU A 251 -3.13 -18.36 0.54
CA GLU A 251 -4.12 -19.44 0.53
C GLU A 251 -3.42 -20.80 0.69
N THR A 252 -2.36 -21.01 -0.09
CA THR A 252 -1.55 -22.23 0.00
C THR A 252 -0.92 -22.36 1.39
N PHE A 253 -0.33 -21.28 1.91
CA PHE A 253 0.25 -21.25 3.25
C PHE A 253 -0.77 -21.61 4.34
N LEU A 254 -1.94 -20.98 4.32
CA LEU A 254 -3.01 -21.25 5.29
C LEU A 254 -3.50 -22.69 5.18
N LYS A 255 -3.74 -23.18 3.96
CA LYS A 255 -4.20 -24.55 3.69
C LYS A 255 -3.21 -25.60 4.21
N PHE A 256 -1.91 -25.39 4.02
CA PHE A 256 -0.89 -26.33 4.48
C PHE A 256 -0.70 -26.30 6.00
N ASN A 257 -0.69 -25.11 6.61
CA ASN A 257 -0.28 -24.96 8.01
C ASN A 257 -1.44 -24.90 9.01
N TYR A 258 -2.68 -24.67 8.58
CA TYR A 258 -3.81 -24.40 9.48
C TYR A 258 -5.05 -25.26 9.19
N LYS A 259 -5.88 -25.43 10.22
CA LYS A 259 -7.26 -25.91 10.11
C LYS A 259 -8.19 -24.71 10.22
N TYR A 260 -9.06 -24.52 9.24
CA TYR A 260 -10.03 -23.43 9.22
C TYR A 260 -11.38 -23.88 9.76
N ASP A 261 -11.95 -23.12 10.70
CA ASP A 261 -13.33 -23.25 11.14
C ASP A 261 -14.18 -22.13 10.52
N PRO A 262 -15.06 -22.45 9.56
CA PRO A 262 -15.90 -21.45 8.89
C PRO A 262 -16.99 -20.86 9.80
N SER A 263 -17.32 -21.50 10.92
CA SER A 263 -18.37 -20.99 11.83
C SER A 263 -17.88 -19.84 12.71
N THR A 264 -16.58 -19.82 13.02
CA THR A 264 -15.93 -18.79 13.84
C THR A 264 -14.95 -17.94 13.05
N GLU A 265 -14.67 -18.34 11.80
CA GLU A 265 -13.71 -17.72 10.89
C GLU A 265 -12.31 -17.62 11.49
N ILE A 266 -11.89 -18.72 12.12
CA ILE A 266 -10.61 -18.87 12.82
C ILE A 266 -9.79 -19.96 12.16
N TYR A 267 -8.51 -19.68 11.95
CA TYR A 267 -7.49 -20.65 11.58
C TYR A 267 -6.72 -21.06 12.84
N THR A 268 -6.62 -22.37 13.07
CA THR A 268 -5.80 -22.94 14.15
C THR A 268 -4.62 -23.70 13.55
N ALA A 269 -3.40 -23.40 14.00
CA ALA A 269 -2.20 -24.05 13.49
C ALA A 269 -2.27 -25.57 13.68
N LYS A 270 -1.92 -26.34 12.65
CA LYS A 270 -1.86 -27.82 12.71
C LYS A 270 -0.74 -28.28 13.66
N ASN A 271 0.37 -27.54 13.67
CA ASN A 271 1.48 -27.71 14.59
C ASN A 271 1.64 -26.42 15.39
N LYS A 272 1.64 -26.51 16.72
CA LYS A 272 1.77 -25.32 17.56
C LYS A 272 3.20 -24.81 17.57
N TYR A 273 3.35 -23.52 17.37
CA TYR A 273 4.61 -22.80 17.57
C TYR A 273 4.82 -22.55 19.07
N ASN A 274 6.02 -22.84 19.56
CA ASN A 274 6.39 -22.54 20.93
C ASN A 274 6.85 -21.08 21.01
N VAL A 275 5.88 -20.18 21.19
CA VAL A 275 6.11 -18.73 21.22
C VAL A 275 6.24 -18.27 22.68
N PRO A 276 7.30 -17.50 23.03
CA PRO A 276 7.41 -16.89 24.35
C PRO A 276 6.14 -16.15 24.77
N LYS A 277 5.78 -16.19 26.05
CA LYS A 277 4.52 -15.61 26.54
C LYS A 277 4.42 -14.09 26.31
N ASP A 278 5.57 -13.43 26.28
CA ASP A 278 5.76 -12.01 26.03
C ASP A 278 5.79 -11.65 24.53
N ASP A 279 5.87 -12.64 23.64
CA ASP A 279 5.90 -12.43 22.19
C ASP A 279 4.54 -12.71 21.54
N ALA A 280 3.53 -11.97 21.99
CA ALA A 280 2.19 -12.07 21.41
C ALA A 280 2.15 -11.68 19.93
N TYR A 281 3.10 -10.85 19.47
CA TYR A 281 3.17 -10.36 18.10
C TYR A 281 3.54 -11.46 17.10
N HIS A 282 4.44 -12.39 17.47
CA HIS A 282 4.79 -13.55 16.65
C HIS A 282 3.99 -14.82 17.02
N ASP A 283 2.97 -14.71 17.88
CA ASP A 283 2.06 -15.83 18.15
C ASP A 283 1.13 -16.07 16.96
N LEU A 284 1.50 -17.01 16.11
CA LEU A 284 0.75 -17.41 14.92
C LEU A 284 -0.08 -18.67 15.15
N ASN A 285 -0.27 -19.13 16.39
CA ASN A 285 -1.03 -20.35 16.65
C ASN A 285 -2.52 -20.23 16.31
N THR A 286 -3.06 -19.02 16.37
CA THR A 286 -4.46 -18.71 16.07
C THR A 286 -4.53 -17.46 15.22
N LEU A 287 -5.21 -17.57 14.08
CA LEU A 287 -5.41 -16.46 13.16
C LEU A 287 -6.89 -16.23 12.92
N TYR A 288 -7.22 -14.98 12.69
CA TYR A 288 -8.57 -14.47 12.57
C TYR A 288 -8.73 -13.92 11.16
N LYS A 289 -9.75 -14.41 10.44
CA LYS A 289 -10.15 -13.81 9.17
C LYS A 289 -10.98 -12.56 9.44
N TYR A 290 -10.68 -11.48 8.74
CA TYR A 290 -11.47 -10.26 8.69
C TYR A 290 -11.89 -10.02 7.24
N HIS A 291 -13.16 -9.71 7.01
CA HIS A 291 -13.68 -9.44 5.68
C HIS A 291 -13.70 -7.96 5.40
N ARG A 292 -13.40 -7.59 4.17
CA ARG A 292 -13.51 -6.22 3.73
C ARG A 292 -14.96 -5.74 3.81
N ILE A 293 -15.13 -4.50 4.24
CA ILE A 293 -16.40 -3.80 4.27
C ILE A 293 -16.35 -2.73 3.20
N GLU A 294 -17.31 -2.76 2.28
CA GLU A 294 -17.41 -1.75 1.23
C GLU A 294 -17.68 -0.37 1.82
N LEU A 295 -16.91 0.61 1.37
CA LEU A 295 -17.07 2.00 1.76
C LEU A 295 -17.97 2.75 0.80
N LYS A 296 -18.94 3.48 1.34
CA LYS A 296 -19.79 4.40 0.57
C LYS A 296 -19.44 5.83 0.89
N THR A 297 -19.20 6.63 -0.14
CA THR A 297 -18.99 8.06 0.03
C THR A 297 -20.30 8.78 0.30
N ASN A 298 -20.27 9.75 1.20
CA ASN A 298 -21.36 10.70 1.39
C ASN A 298 -20.80 12.08 1.81
N GLN A 299 -21.63 13.11 1.67
CA GLN A 299 -21.30 14.50 2.03
C GLN A 299 -22.24 15.04 3.12
N ASN A 300 -22.74 14.16 3.99
CA ASN A 300 -23.62 14.56 5.08
C ASN A 300 -22.84 15.36 6.13
N SER A 301 -23.56 16.17 6.91
CA SER A 301 -23.01 16.83 8.09
C SER A 301 -23.18 15.94 9.32
N TYR A 302 -22.08 15.66 10.01
CA TYR A 302 -22.07 14.93 11.27
C TYR A 302 -21.59 15.83 12.41
N GLN A 303 -22.05 15.56 13.63
CA GLN A 303 -21.52 16.24 14.81
C GLN A 303 -20.01 15.99 14.91
N LYS A 304 -19.26 17.02 15.30
CA LYS A 304 -17.80 16.95 15.44
C LYS A 304 -17.43 17.12 16.91
N SER A 305 -16.59 16.24 17.42
CA SER A 305 -15.93 16.36 18.72
C SER A 305 -14.48 16.77 18.52
N ASN A 306 -14.00 17.70 19.35
CA ASN A 306 -12.59 18.09 19.40
C ASN A 306 -11.72 17.08 20.18
N LYS A 307 -12.32 16.09 20.84
CA LYS A 307 -11.61 15.13 21.67
C LYS A 307 -11.09 13.99 20.81
N SER A 308 -9.77 13.85 20.73
CA SER A 308 -9.15 12.72 20.03
C SER A 308 -9.40 11.39 20.74
N ILE A 309 -9.42 10.29 19.99
CA ILE A 309 -9.49 8.93 20.57
C ILE A 309 -8.25 8.65 21.40
N PHE A 310 -7.09 9.01 20.87
CA PHE A 310 -5.78 8.78 21.47
C PHE A 310 -5.08 10.12 21.73
N ASN A 311 -4.68 10.34 22.97
CA ASN A 311 -3.79 11.43 23.37
C ASN A 311 -2.50 10.79 23.87
N ILE A 312 -1.50 10.62 22.99
CA ILE A 312 -0.30 9.83 23.27
C ILE A 312 0.95 10.65 22.99
N THR A 313 1.52 11.22 24.04
CA THR A 313 2.76 11.99 23.97
C THR A 313 3.83 11.35 24.84
N CYS A 314 5.04 11.19 24.30
CA CYS A 314 6.20 10.94 25.13
C CYS A 314 6.57 12.20 25.92
N LYS A 315 6.92 12.03 27.19
CA LYS A 315 7.66 13.06 27.91
C LYS A 315 9.08 13.05 27.35
N ASN A 316 9.47 14.16 26.72
CA ASN A 316 10.88 14.46 26.49
C ASN A 316 11.61 14.65 27.83
#